data_AF-A0A7X8BFJ3-F1
#
_entry.id   AF-A0A7X8BFJ3-F1
#
_cell.length_a   1.000
_cell.length_b   1.000
_cell.length_c   1.000
_cell.angle_alpha   90.00
_cell.angle_beta   90.00
_cell.angle_gamma   90.00
#
_symmetry.space_group_name_H-M   'P 1'
#
loop_
_entity.id
_entity.type
_entity.pdbx_description
1 polymer ?
#
loop_
_entity_poly.entity_id
_entity_poly.type
_entity_poly.pdbx_seq_one_letter_code
_entity_poly.pdbx_strand_id
1 'polypeptide(L)'
;MKVALIADVHANLPALEAVMKHAWGKGCEAFWNAGDSVGYGAFPEEVVTLLRRHAVNVVGNYDRKVLDVKKKGGFRKQAGMPEKQMAFNWAYENLSEESRRWLRSLPEQLRMEVEGKKVLLLHASPLSPKEHLSKETPLSRFEALAEAADADLVVCGHSHRPFTLRAKGTVFVNPGSVGRPDDEDARASYATVFLRKGVFRLCHYRVEYDVERAADEARRRGLPEPFAQMLLRGTDLGSVLAEDEPPCGSERTTRASAGELLDSARKLAEVCGAEEGHARQVERLALELFDLLRPVHGLGEPERLWLQCASILHDIGWIEGGSGHHKTSQRLIQDSPLLEGFSSRERRIIGAIARYHRGSLPRESHFHYQAICEKDRFTIRELASLLRLADGMDSSHGAIVREIGLRLEGSRLLLECRVSSPAFCERESAEKKKDLFELTFGRELKIEWIQA
;
A
#
# COMPACT_ATOMS: atom_id res chain seq x y z
N MET A 1 11.53 40.92 -11.46
CA MET A 1 11.02 40.12 -10.33
C MET A 1 11.67 38.73 -10.26
N LYS A 2 12.03 38.23 -9.06
CA LYS A 2 12.41 36.81 -8.85
C LYS A 2 11.35 36.07 -8.05
N VAL A 3 10.87 34.95 -8.58
CA VAL A 3 9.75 34.18 -8.00
C VAL A 3 10.18 32.73 -7.75
N ALA A 4 9.78 32.18 -6.62
CA ALA A 4 9.87 30.74 -6.34
C ALA A 4 8.60 30.03 -6.83
N LEU A 5 8.79 29.01 -7.66
CA LEU A 5 7.76 28.13 -8.16
C LEU A 5 7.78 26.87 -7.31
N ILE A 6 6.66 26.58 -6.66
CA ILE A 6 6.47 25.41 -5.79
C ILE A 6 5.23 24.63 -6.25
N ALA A 7 5.19 23.35 -5.94
CA ALA A 7 4.06 22.48 -6.20
C ALA A 7 4.12 21.29 -5.24
N ASP A 8 2.99 20.59 -5.08
CA ASP A 8 2.95 19.27 -4.45
C ASP A 8 3.60 19.28 -3.06
N VAL A 9 3.13 20.19 -2.19
CA VAL A 9 3.58 20.30 -0.80
C VAL A 9 3.05 19.16 0.06
N HIS A 10 1.86 18.63 -0.25
CA HIS A 10 1.27 17.45 0.39
C HIS A 10 1.29 17.51 1.92
N ALA A 11 1.03 18.67 2.54
CA ALA A 11 1.04 18.86 3.99
C ALA A 11 2.37 18.51 4.70
N ASN A 12 3.51 18.62 3.98
CA ASN A 12 4.86 18.45 4.54
C ASN A 12 5.44 19.81 4.96
N LEU A 13 5.16 20.21 6.21
CA LEU A 13 5.61 21.50 6.74
C LEU A 13 7.16 21.63 6.81
N PRO A 14 7.92 20.64 7.33
CA PRO A 14 9.38 20.75 7.37
C PRO A 14 10.01 21.03 5.99
N ALA A 15 9.51 20.39 4.93
CA ALA A 15 9.96 20.64 3.58
C ALA A 15 9.60 22.05 3.08
N LEU A 16 8.36 22.50 3.33
CA LEU A 16 7.92 23.84 2.94
C LEU A 16 8.74 24.94 3.65
N GLU A 17 8.98 24.79 4.96
CA GLU A 17 9.81 25.71 5.75
C GLU A 17 11.23 25.82 5.16
N ALA A 18 11.84 24.67 4.83
CA ALA A 18 13.17 24.62 4.24
C ALA A 18 13.23 25.28 2.85
N VAL A 19 12.25 25.00 1.98
CA VAL A 19 12.14 25.59 0.64
C VAL A 19 11.93 27.10 0.73
N MET A 20 11.03 27.58 1.59
CA MET A 20 10.78 29.02 1.75
C MET A 20 12.02 29.74 2.28
N LYS A 21 12.69 29.18 3.29
CA LYS A 21 13.96 29.72 3.82
C LYS A 21 15.03 29.79 2.74
N HIS A 22 15.22 28.71 1.98
CA HIS A 22 16.20 28.66 0.91
C HIS A 22 15.86 29.67 -0.21
N ALA A 23 14.60 29.74 -0.64
CA ALA A 23 14.13 30.66 -1.68
C ALA A 23 14.30 32.14 -1.28
N TRP A 24 13.95 32.52 -0.07
CA TRP A 24 14.21 33.86 0.45
C TRP A 24 15.71 34.18 0.48
N GLY A 25 16.56 33.23 0.90
CA GLY A 25 18.02 33.36 0.83
C GLY A 25 18.56 33.53 -0.60
N LYS A 26 17.84 33.05 -1.62
CA LYS A 26 18.13 33.29 -3.04
C LYS A 26 17.54 34.60 -3.58
N GLY A 27 16.91 35.42 -2.75
CA GLY A 27 16.30 36.69 -3.12
C GLY A 27 14.98 36.56 -3.88
N CYS A 28 14.23 35.47 -3.67
CA CYS A 28 12.86 35.39 -4.18
C CYS A 28 11.94 36.34 -3.41
N GLU A 29 11.14 37.10 -4.16
CA GLU A 29 10.25 38.14 -3.64
C GLU A 29 8.80 37.63 -3.52
N ALA A 30 8.47 36.53 -4.21
CA ALA A 30 7.14 35.92 -4.20
C ALA A 30 7.21 34.40 -4.40
N PHE A 31 6.11 33.72 -4.06
CA PHE A 31 5.89 32.28 -4.29
C PHE A 31 4.65 32.05 -5.15
N TRP A 32 4.76 31.18 -6.14
CA TRP A 32 3.64 30.66 -6.91
C TRP A 32 3.53 29.15 -6.69
N ASN A 33 2.38 28.72 -6.18
CA ASN A 33 2.08 27.34 -5.84
C ASN A 33 1.13 26.73 -6.87
N ALA A 34 1.59 25.70 -7.56
CA ALA A 34 0.81 24.96 -8.56
C ALA A 34 -0.17 23.92 -7.96
N GLY A 35 -0.45 23.99 -6.66
CA GLY A 35 -1.47 23.18 -5.99
C GLY A 35 -0.93 21.92 -5.33
N ASP A 36 -1.85 21.10 -4.81
CA ASP A 36 -1.58 19.96 -3.93
C ASP A 36 -0.87 20.42 -2.65
N SER A 37 -1.51 21.38 -2.00
CA SER A 37 -1.08 21.94 -0.71
C SER A 37 -1.23 20.91 0.41
N VAL A 38 -2.31 20.14 0.37
CA VAL A 38 -2.61 19.07 1.34
C VAL A 38 -2.66 17.70 0.65
N GLY A 39 -2.59 16.63 1.44
CA GLY A 39 -2.59 15.27 0.92
C GLY A 39 -2.20 14.25 1.99
N TYR A 40 -0.95 13.78 1.93
CA TYR A 40 -0.45 12.67 2.77
C TYR A 40 0.29 13.09 4.03
N GLY A 41 0.81 14.32 4.09
CA GLY A 41 1.65 14.80 5.19
C GLY A 41 0.88 15.20 6.44
N ALA A 42 1.62 15.31 7.54
CA ALA A 42 1.10 15.44 8.89
C ALA A 42 0.75 16.87 9.34
N PHE A 43 0.87 17.87 8.46
CA PHE A 43 0.73 19.30 8.82
C PHE A 43 -0.22 20.09 7.89
N PRO A 44 -1.49 19.65 7.70
CA PRO A 44 -2.36 20.24 6.70
C PRO A 44 -2.78 21.67 7.07
N GLU A 45 -3.05 21.96 8.34
CA GLU A 45 -3.46 23.31 8.78
C GLU A 45 -2.32 24.31 8.73
N GLU A 46 -1.14 23.90 9.19
CA GLU A 46 0.05 24.73 9.23
C GLU A 46 0.51 25.09 7.81
N VAL A 47 0.53 24.11 6.90
CA VAL A 47 0.87 24.34 5.48
C VAL A 47 -0.14 25.27 4.81
N VAL A 48 -1.43 25.04 4.99
CA VAL A 48 -2.47 25.91 4.40
C VAL A 48 -2.35 27.34 4.92
N THR A 49 -2.15 27.51 6.23
CA THR A 49 -1.98 28.83 6.85
C THR A 49 -0.78 29.57 6.28
N LEU A 50 0.35 28.89 6.08
CA LEU A 50 1.57 29.48 5.56
C LEU A 50 1.44 29.85 4.08
N LEU A 51 0.92 28.93 3.26
CA LEU A 51 0.74 29.16 1.82
C LEU A 51 -0.27 30.27 1.52
N ARG A 52 -1.35 30.37 2.31
CA ARG A 52 -2.33 31.44 2.18
C ARG A 52 -1.74 32.83 2.40
N ARG A 53 -0.72 32.95 3.25
CA ARG A 53 -0.07 34.22 3.59
C ARG A 53 1.02 34.63 2.59
N HIS A 54 1.72 33.66 2.00
CA HIS A 54 2.97 33.92 1.31
C HIS A 54 3.00 33.52 -0.17
N ALA A 55 1.98 32.83 -0.67
CA ALA A 55 1.95 32.34 -2.04
C ALA A 55 0.68 32.76 -2.80
N VAL A 56 0.82 32.88 -4.11
CA VAL A 56 -0.29 32.80 -5.05
C VAL A 56 -0.55 31.31 -5.29
N ASN A 57 -1.80 30.87 -5.11
CA ASN A 57 -2.13 29.44 -5.10
C ASN A 57 -3.21 29.11 -6.13
N VAL A 58 -3.08 27.94 -6.75
CA VAL A 58 -4.17 27.25 -7.46
C VAL A 58 -4.50 25.94 -6.72
N VAL A 59 -5.70 25.42 -6.94
CA VAL A 59 -6.14 24.16 -6.32
C VAL A 59 -5.57 22.95 -7.08
N GLY A 60 -5.00 21.99 -6.35
CA GLY A 60 -4.59 20.70 -6.91
C GLY A 60 -5.65 19.62 -6.80
N ASN A 61 -5.39 18.44 -7.38
CA ASN A 61 -6.36 17.35 -7.33
C ASN A 61 -6.43 16.70 -5.94
N TYR A 62 -5.35 16.68 -5.17
CA TYR A 62 -5.37 16.17 -3.80
C TYR A 62 -6.10 17.12 -2.86
N ASP A 63 -5.95 18.43 -3.04
CA ASP A 63 -6.74 19.43 -2.30
C ASP A 63 -8.25 19.16 -2.48
N ARG A 64 -8.70 18.91 -3.72
CA ARG A 64 -10.09 18.53 -4.01
C ARG A 64 -10.51 17.22 -3.37
N LYS A 65 -9.68 16.17 -3.47
CA LYS A 65 -9.96 14.85 -2.88
C LYS A 65 -10.15 14.93 -1.37
N VAL A 66 -9.33 15.73 -0.68
CA VAL A 66 -9.48 16.01 0.75
C VAL A 66 -10.81 16.72 1.01
N LEU A 67 -11.14 17.77 0.27
CA LEU A 67 -12.36 18.55 0.50
C LEU A 67 -13.67 17.77 0.23
N ASP A 68 -13.65 16.77 -0.64
CA ASP A 68 -14.82 15.98 -1.04
C ASP A 68 -15.07 14.71 -0.20
N VAL A 69 -14.29 14.44 0.84
CA VAL A 69 -14.44 13.21 1.67
C VAL A 69 -15.83 13.05 2.30
N LYS A 70 -16.52 14.15 2.67
CA LYS A 70 -17.89 14.09 3.21
C LYS A 70 -18.93 13.67 2.15
N LYS A 71 -18.76 14.07 0.88
CA LYS A 71 -19.71 13.74 -0.20
C LYS A 71 -19.66 12.27 -0.60
N LYS A 72 -18.57 11.57 -0.28
CA LYS A 72 -18.39 10.13 -0.50
C LYS A 72 -18.76 9.27 0.71
N GLY A 73 -19.47 9.82 1.71
CA GLY A 73 -20.02 9.07 2.83
C GLY A 73 -19.12 8.96 4.09
N GLY A 74 -18.14 9.84 4.29
CA GLY A 74 -17.40 9.92 5.57
C GLY A 74 -18.35 10.28 6.72
N PHE A 75 -18.34 9.64 7.91
CA PHE A 75 -17.23 9.27 8.78
C PHE A 75 -17.49 7.89 9.42
N ARG A 76 -16.94 6.82 8.88
CA ARG A 76 -16.81 5.57 9.64
C ARG A 76 -15.34 5.19 9.70
N LYS A 77 -14.77 5.23 10.90
CA LYS A 77 -13.63 4.38 11.25
C LYS A 77 -14.07 2.95 11.00
N GLN A 78 -13.79 2.42 9.83
CA GLN A 78 -14.02 1.03 9.47
C GLN A 78 -12.68 0.42 9.14
N ALA A 79 -12.35 -0.67 9.83
CA ALA A 79 -11.25 -1.53 9.46
C ALA A 79 -11.39 -1.94 7.98
N GLY A 80 -10.36 -1.72 7.15
CA GLY A 80 -10.35 -2.01 5.72
C GLY A 80 -10.51 -0.83 4.76
N MET A 81 -10.37 0.42 5.24
CA MET A 81 -10.34 1.61 4.37
C MET A 81 -8.96 1.74 3.66
N PRO A 82 -8.89 2.05 2.35
CA PRO A 82 -7.62 2.25 1.66
C PRO A 82 -6.79 3.38 2.28
N GLU A 83 -5.47 3.23 2.36
CA GLU A 83 -4.54 4.17 2.99
C GLU A 83 -4.74 5.58 2.43
N LYS A 84 -4.83 5.72 1.09
CA LYS A 84 -5.08 7.02 0.43
C LYS A 84 -6.34 7.71 0.98
N GLN A 85 -7.39 6.96 1.25
CA GLN A 85 -8.63 7.52 1.81
C GLN A 85 -8.48 7.89 3.29
N MET A 86 -7.68 7.12 4.05
CA MET A 86 -7.32 7.47 5.42
C MET A 86 -6.56 8.80 5.47
N ALA A 87 -5.59 9.00 4.58
CA ALA A 87 -4.86 10.26 4.46
C ALA A 87 -5.81 11.44 4.21
N PHE A 88 -6.75 11.29 3.27
CA PHE A 88 -7.67 12.38 2.92
C PHE A 88 -8.64 12.70 4.04
N ASN A 89 -9.17 11.66 4.72
CA ASN A 89 -10.05 11.85 5.87
C ASN A 89 -9.30 12.54 7.01
N TRP A 90 -8.09 12.06 7.31
CA TRP A 90 -7.25 12.63 8.35
C TRP A 90 -6.89 14.10 8.06
N ALA A 91 -6.45 14.39 6.83
CA ALA A 91 -6.15 15.76 6.42
C ALA A 91 -7.38 16.66 6.51
N TYR A 92 -8.55 16.16 6.10
CA TYR A 92 -9.80 16.89 6.24
C TYR A 92 -10.11 17.19 7.70
N GLU A 93 -10.10 16.18 8.58
CA GLU A 93 -10.39 16.30 10.01
C GLU A 93 -9.46 17.29 10.72
N ASN A 94 -8.19 17.35 10.31
CA ASN A 94 -7.17 18.24 10.88
C ASN A 94 -7.08 19.62 10.19
N LEU A 95 -7.99 19.95 9.27
CA LEU A 95 -8.12 21.32 8.73
C LEU A 95 -9.24 22.08 9.46
N SER A 96 -8.99 23.36 9.76
CA SER A 96 -10.02 24.27 10.26
C SER A 96 -11.09 24.53 9.19
N GLU A 97 -12.29 24.94 9.62
CA GLU A 97 -13.35 25.31 8.67
C GLU A 97 -12.96 26.50 7.78
N GLU A 98 -12.14 27.41 8.30
CA GLU A 98 -11.60 28.53 7.54
C GLU A 98 -10.63 28.04 6.45
N SER A 99 -9.68 27.18 6.80
CA SER A 99 -8.73 26.57 5.86
C SER A 99 -9.44 25.77 4.77
N ARG A 100 -10.47 24.99 5.14
CA ARG A 100 -11.31 24.27 4.15
C ARG A 100 -12.07 25.21 3.22
N ARG A 101 -12.62 26.33 3.73
CA ARG A 101 -13.29 27.35 2.90
C ARG A 101 -12.32 28.03 1.95
N TRP A 102 -11.13 28.36 2.43
CA TRP A 102 -10.08 28.96 1.61
C TRP A 102 -9.64 28.02 0.48
N LEU A 103 -9.34 26.74 0.79
CA LEU A 103 -8.97 25.75 -0.23
C LEU A 103 -10.06 25.60 -1.32
N ARG A 104 -11.34 25.64 -0.94
CA ARG A 104 -12.46 25.61 -1.91
C ARG A 104 -12.55 26.87 -2.79
N SER A 105 -12.03 28.00 -2.33
CA SER A 105 -12.04 29.26 -3.07
C SER A 105 -10.91 29.39 -4.08
N LEU A 106 -9.91 28.50 -4.01
CA LEU A 106 -8.76 28.55 -4.91
C LEU A 106 -9.18 28.24 -6.35
N PRO A 107 -8.67 29.00 -7.34
CA PRO A 107 -9.00 28.78 -8.74
C PRO A 107 -8.30 27.52 -9.27
N GLU A 108 -8.88 26.89 -10.30
CA GLU A 108 -8.25 25.75 -10.98
C GLU A 108 -7.03 26.15 -11.80
N GLN A 109 -7.09 27.35 -12.38
CA GLN A 109 -6.04 27.94 -13.18
C GLN A 109 -6.02 29.44 -12.91
N LEU A 110 -4.83 30.04 -12.93
CA LEU A 110 -4.64 31.47 -12.77
C LEU A 110 -3.77 31.99 -13.92
N ARG A 111 -4.29 32.99 -14.62
CA ARG A 111 -3.58 33.72 -15.67
C ARG A 111 -3.14 35.06 -15.13
N MET A 112 -1.88 35.40 -15.35
CA MET A 112 -1.30 36.66 -14.90
C MET A 112 -0.32 37.20 -15.94
N GLU A 113 -0.09 38.51 -15.91
CA GLU A 113 0.95 39.15 -16.70
C GLU A 113 2.01 39.73 -15.75
N VAL A 114 3.26 39.32 -15.91
CA VAL A 114 4.36 39.70 -15.02
C VAL A 114 5.55 40.12 -15.87
N GLU A 115 6.02 41.36 -15.70
CA GLU A 115 7.16 41.90 -16.45
C GLU A 115 6.98 41.78 -18.00
N GLY A 116 5.72 41.90 -18.46
CA GLY A 116 5.35 41.77 -19.88
C GLY A 116 5.31 40.33 -20.41
N LYS A 117 5.21 39.33 -19.53
CA LYS A 117 5.09 37.91 -19.87
C LYS A 117 3.76 37.35 -19.39
N LYS A 118 3.05 36.63 -20.28
CA LYS A 118 1.84 35.89 -19.95
C LYS A 118 2.24 34.61 -19.20
N VAL A 119 1.76 34.46 -17.97
CA VAL A 119 1.99 33.29 -17.13
C VAL A 119 0.67 32.58 -16.87
N LEU A 120 0.68 31.26 -17.04
CA LEU A 120 -0.40 30.36 -16.67
C LEU A 120 0.07 29.45 -15.53
N LEU A 121 -0.57 29.58 -14.37
CA LEU A 121 -0.38 28.71 -13.21
C LEU A 121 -1.56 27.74 -13.12
N LEU A 122 -1.29 26.44 -13.08
CA LEU A 122 -2.30 25.39 -12.96
C LEU A 122 -1.66 24.13 -12.37
N HIS A 123 -2.46 23.13 -11.99
CA HIS A 123 -1.89 21.92 -11.39
C HIS A 123 -1.41 20.87 -12.41
N ALA A 124 -2.26 20.46 -13.37
CA ALA A 124 -1.94 19.40 -14.33
C ALA A 124 -1.55 19.95 -15.72
N SER A 125 -2.44 19.91 -16.71
CA SER A 125 -2.21 20.51 -18.04
C SER A 125 -3.30 21.53 -18.43
N PRO A 126 -3.02 22.44 -19.38
CA PRO A 126 -4.02 23.39 -19.92
C PRO A 126 -5.29 22.76 -20.46
N LEU A 127 -5.21 21.53 -21.00
CA LEU A 127 -6.33 20.84 -21.66
C LEU A 127 -6.93 19.72 -20.82
N SER A 128 -6.30 19.30 -19.73
CA SER A 128 -6.79 18.19 -18.91
C SER A 128 -6.32 18.29 -17.44
N PRO A 129 -7.25 18.24 -16.47
CA PRO A 129 -6.92 18.29 -15.05
C PRO A 129 -6.35 16.95 -14.50
N LYS A 130 -6.14 15.95 -15.35
CA LYS A 130 -5.64 14.61 -14.97
C LYS A 130 -4.39 14.19 -15.75
N GLU A 131 -3.95 15.02 -16.68
CA GLU A 131 -2.83 14.70 -17.56
C GLU A 131 -1.50 14.89 -16.82
N HIS A 132 -0.69 13.84 -16.81
CA HIS A 132 0.66 13.87 -16.23
C HIS A 132 1.64 14.32 -17.31
N LEU A 133 2.30 15.45 -17.09
CA LEU A 133 3.35 15.95 -17.97
C LEU A 133 4.72 15.57 -17.41
N SER A 134 5.61 15.10 -18.26
CA SER A 134 6.97 14.70 -17.90
C SER A 134 7.96 15.01 -19.04
N LYS A 135 9.25 14.71 -18.83
CA LYS A 135 10.28 14.88 -19.88
C LYS A 135 10.07 13.95 -21.07
N GLU A 136 9.40 12.82 -20.84
CA GLU A 136 9.10 11.79 -21.83
C GLU A 136 7.83 12.12 -22.64
N THR A 137 7.05 13.12 -22.21
CA THR A 137 5.86 13.56 -22.95
C THR A 137 6.28 14.07 -24.33
N PRO A 138 5.68 13.59 -25.44
CA PRO A 138 6.07 13.96 -26.79
C PRO A 138 6.03 15.48 -27.02
N LEU A 139 7.03 16.01 -27.73
CA LEU A 139 7.10 17.45 -28.04
C LEU A 139 5.83 17.95 -28.74
N SER A 140 5.27 17.16 -29.67
CA SER A 140 4.01 17.48 -30.36
C SER A 140 2.84 17.68 -29.40
N ARG A 141 2.82 16.99 -28.25
CA ARG A 141 1.81 17.22 -27.21
C ARG A 141 2.02 18.57 -26.54
N PHE A 142 3.26 18.93 -26.19
CA PHE A 142 3.58 20.25 -25.64
C PHE A 142 3.28 21.39 -26.63
N GLU A 143 3.45 21.17 -27.92
CA GLU A 143 3.08 22.15 -28.95
C GLU A 143 1.57 22.41 -28.98
N ALA A 144 0.75 21.36 -28.91
CA ALA A 144 -0.71 21.51 -28.80
C ALA A 144 -1.12 22.20 -27.49
N LEU A 145 -0.44 21.89 -26.39
CA LEU A 145 -0.67 22.55 -25.10
C LEU A 145 -0.25 24.02 -25.12
N ALA A 146 0.81 24.38 -25.84
CA ALA A 146 1.29 25.76 -25.96
C ALA A 146 0.26 26.64 -26.68
N GLU A 147 -0.32 26.13 -27.78
CA GLU A 147 -1.39 26.81 -28.50
C GLU A 147 -2.63 27.02 -27.63
N ALA A 148 -3.05 25.99 -26.90
CA ALA A 148 -4.18 26.10 -25.98
C ALA A 148 -3.91 27.02 -24.79
N ALA A 149 -2.66 27.07 -24.31
CA ALA A 149 -2.29 27.89 -23.17
C ALA A 149 -2.27 29.38 -23.50
N ASP A 150 -1.85 29.81 -24.69
CA ASP A 150 -1.57 31.22 -25.03
C ASP A 150 -0.79 31.92 -23.91
N ALA A 151 0.35 31.34 -23.52
CA ALA A 151 1.19 31.83 -22.43
C ALA A 151 2.68 31.73 -22.78
N ASP A 152 3.50 32.65 -22.26
CA ASP A 152 4.96 32.56 -22.34
C ASP A 152 5.53 31.53 -21.36
N LEU A 153 4.89 31.39 -20.19
CA LEU A 153 5.30 30.49 -19.11
C LEU A 153 4.08 29.72 -18.59
N VAL A 154 4.17 28.40 -18.56
CA VAL A 154 3.20 27.51 -17.92
C VAL A 154 3.89 26.84 -16.74
N VAL A 155 3.35 27.06 -15.53
CA VAL A 155 3.80 26.41 -14.30
C VAL A 155 2.79 25.33 -13.93
N CYS A 156 3.26 24.09 -13.84
CA CYS A 156 2.47 22.91 -13.45
C CYS A 156 3.14 22.11 -12.34
N GLY A 157 2.42 21.14 -11.77
CA GLY A 157 2.90 20.15 -10.81
C GLY A 157 2.43 18.76 -11.24
N HIS A 158 1.76 18.04 -10.33
CA HIS A 158 0.99 16.81 -10.59
C HIS A 158 1.80 15.54 -10.89
N SER A 159 2.90 15.64 -11.63
CA SER A 159 3.80 14.51 -11.89
C SER A 159 4.95 14.39 -10.90
N HIS A 160 5.10 15.35 -9.98
CA HIS A 160 6.11 15.36 -8.91
C HIS A 160 7.58 15.40 -9.36
N ARG A 161 7.85 15.29 -10.66
CA ARG A 161 9.19 15.21 -11.24
C ARG A 161 9.57 16.54 -11.91
N PRO A 162 10.72 17.14 -11.56
CA PRO A 162 11.10 18.45 -12.09
C PRO A 162 11.47 18.37 -13.57
N PHE A 163 10.92 19.29 -14.36
CA PHE A 163 11.31 19.45 -15.76
C PHE A 163 11.20 20.89 -16.25
N THR A 164 11.87 21.17 -17.35
CA THR A 164 11.69 22.40 -18.13
C THR A 164 11.78 22.06 -19.60
N LEU A 165 10.77 22.49 -20.36
CA LEU A 165 10.66 22.23 -21.78
C LEU A 165 10.12 23.46 -22.49
N ARG A 166 10.58 23.72 -23.72
CA ARG A 166 10.10 24.83 -24.55
C ARG A 166 9.41 24.28 -25.80
N ALA A 167 8.19 24.73 -26.07
CA ALA A 167 7.42 24.37 -27.26
C ALA A 167 6.64 25.59 -27.78
N LYS A 168 6.70 25.86 -29.08
CA LYS A 168 6.03 27.00 -29.75
C LYS A 168 6.15 28.35 -28.99
N GLY A 169 7.34 28.63 -28.45
CA GLY A 169 7.63 29.87 -27.72
C GLY A 169 7.25 29.84 -26.22
N THR A 170 6.37 28.95 -25.80
CA THR A 170 5.99 28.72 -24.40
C THR A 170 7.05 27.90 -23.66
N VAL A 171 7.37 28.28 -22.42
CA VAL A 171 8.17 27.49 -21.49
C VAL A 171 7.25 26.78 -20.51
N PHE A 172 7.29 25.46 -20.47
CA PHE A 172 6.63 24.64 -19.46
C PHE A 172 7.63 24.32 -18.35
N VAL A 173 7.22 24.51 -17.11
CA VAL A 173 7.99 24.13 -15.93
C VAL A 173 7.13 23.36 -14.95
N ASN A 174 7.63 22.20 -14.55
CA ASN A 174 7.23 21.55 -13.32
C ASN A 174 8.40 21.71 -12.33
N PRO A 175 8.23 22.36 -11.17
CA PRO A 175 9.30 22.58 -10.20
C PRO A 175 9.68 21.30 -9.42
N GLY A 176 9.02 20.17 -9.71
CA GLY A 176 9.05 18.96 -8.90
C GLY A 176 8.10 19.09 -7.72
N SER A 177 8.27 18.21 -6.73
CA SER A 177 7.46 18.24 -5.51
C SER A 177 8.25 18.76 -4.31
N VAL A 178 7.63 19.68 -3.57
CA VAL A 178 8.18 20.16 -2.29
C VAL A 178 8.12 19.06 -1.24
N GLY A 179 7.00 18.37 -1.10
CA GLY A 179 6.74 17.51 0.06
C GLY A 179 6.58 16.02 -0.21
N ARG A 180 6.49 15.62 -1.48
CA ARG A 180 6.31 14.22 -1.92
C ARG A 180 7.05 13.97 -3.24
N PRO A 181 8.38 14.07 -3.32
CA PRO A 181 9.11 13.72 -4.54
C PRO A 181 8.78 12.29 -4.99
N ASP A 182 8.87 12.06 -6.31
CA ASP A 182 8.55 10.78 -6.97
C ASP A 182 9.70 10.40 -7.91
N ASP A 183 10.92 10.58 -7.42
CA ASP A 183 12.15 10.34 -8.16
C ASP A 183 13.31 9.84 -7.29
N GLU A 184 12.97 9.18 -6.17
CA GLU A 184 13.90 8.51 -5.25
C GLU A 184 14.89 9.47 -4.55
N ASP A 185 14.70 10.77 -4.70
CA ASP A 185 15.43 11.82 -4.00
C ASP A 185 14.49 12.49 -3.00
N ALA A 186 14.63 12.13 -1.72
CA ALA A 186 13.79 12.62 -0.63
C ALA A 186 13.86 14.14 -0.39
N ARG A 187 14.84 14.84 -0.97
CA ARG A 187 15.00 16.29 -0.84
C ARG A 187 13.89 17.03 -1.54
N ALA A 188 13.45 18.12 -0.92
CA ALA A 188 12.40 18.97 -1.47
C ALA A 188 12.86 19.58 -2.81
N SER A 189 12.01 19.51 -3.82
CA SER A 189 12.26 20.10 -5.15
C SER A 189 11.44 21.37 -5.32
N TYR A 190 12.09 22.41 -5.85
CA TYR A 190 11.40 23.61 -6.31
C TYR A 190 12.18 24.30 -7.43
N ALA A 191 11.59 25.30 -8.09
CA ALA A 191 12.29 26.11 -9.08
C ALA A 191 12.23 27.60 -8.76
N THR A 192 13.17 28.38 -9.29
CA THR A 192 13.05 29.84 -9.32
C THR A 192 12.98 30.32 -10.76
N VAL A 193 12.13 31.31 -11.01
CA VAL A 193 12.13 32.06 -12.26
C VAL A 193 12.50 33.51 -11.99
N PHE A 194 13.46 34.01 -12.76
CA PHE A 194 13.77 35.43 -12.83
C PHE A 194 13.16 35.99 -14.11
N LEU A 195 12.23 36.93 -13.94
CA LEU A 195 11.54 37.63 -15.00
C LEU A 195 11.97 39.09 -15.01
N ARG A 196 12.49 39.54 -16.14
CA ARG A 196 12.70 40.96 -16.47
C ARG A 196 12.49 41.10 -17.98
N LYS A 197 12.12 42.28 -18.47
CA LYS A 197 11.96 42.54 -19.91
C LYS A 197 13.18 42.02 -20.70
N GLY A 198 12.95 41.01 -21.55
CA GLY A 198 13.99 40.37 -22.37
C GLY A 198 14.90 39.34 -21.67
N VAL A 199 14.79 39.14 -20.35
CA VAL A 199 15.59 38.18 -19.59
C VAL A 199 14.67 37.18 -18.88
N PHE A 200 14.84 35.90 -19.21
CA PHE A 200 14.16 34.78 -18.59
C PHE A 200 15.22 33.78 -18.12
N ARG A 201 15.31 33.54 -16.80
CA ARG A 201 16.21 32.52 -16.24
C ARG A 201 15.44 31.63 -15.28
N LEU A 202 15.61 30.32 -15.44
CA LEU A 202 14.95 29.31 -14.63
C LEU A 202 16.01 28.38 -14.04
N CYS A 203 15.89 28.09 -12.75
CA CYS A 203 16.80 27.18 -12.04
C CYS A 203 16.00 26.26 -11.13
N HIS A 204 16.25 24.95 -11.21
CA HIS A 204 15.73 23.96 -10.25
C HIS A 204 16.68 23.81 -9.08
N TYR A 205 16.13 23.49 -7.92
CA TYR A 205 16.89 23.27 -6.69
C TYR A 205 16.36 22.04 -5.98
N ARG A 206 17.29 21.31 -5.35
CA ARG A 206 17.02 20.34 -4.30
C ARG A 206 17.44 20.93 -2.96
N VAL A 207 16.58 20.79 -1.97
CA VAL A 207 16.77 21.38 -0.64
C VAL A 207 16.65 20.28 0.41
N GLU A 208 17.73 20.08 1.15
CA GLU A 208 17.71 19.24 2.36
C GLU A 208 16.73 19.81 3.38
N TYR A 209 15.98 18.93 4.03
CA TYR A 209 15.13 19.27 5.16
C TYR A 209 15.14 18.11 6.16
N ASP A 210 14.55 18.34 7.32
CA ASP A 210 14.43 17.32 8.35
C ASP A 210 13.34 16.29 7.98
N VAL A 211 13.72 15.32 7.15
CA VAL A 211 12.82 14.26 6.65
C VAL A 211 12.36 13.36 7.79
N GLU A 212 13.26 13.07 8.74
CA GLU A 212 12.96 12.27 9.93
C GLU A 212 11.89 12.95 10.78
N ARG A 213 11.99 14.27 11.03
CA ARG A 213 10.92 15.03 11.71
C ARG A 213 9.57 14.90 10.99
N ALA A 214 9.56 14.94 9.66
CA ALA A 214 8.33 14.80 8.89
C ALA A 214 7.71 13.39 9.03
N ALA A 215 8.55 12.35 8.96
CA ALA A 215 8.16 10.95 9.11
C ALA A 215 7.69 10.62 10.55
N ASP A 216 8.44 11.08 11.55
CA ASP A 216 8.13 10.87 12.96
C ASP A 216 6.85 11.59 13.38
N GLU A 217 6.57 12.78 12.83
CA GLU A 217 5.28 13.42 13.07
C GLU A 217 4.14 12.59 12.46
N ALA A 218 4.31 12.07 11.24
CA ALA A 218 3.30 11.23 10.63
C ALA A 218 2.97 10.02 11.52
N ARG A 219 3.99 9.33 12.03
CA ARG A 219 3.85 8.23 12.99
C ARG A 219 3.15 8.68 14.28
N ARG A 220 3.62 9.78 14.89
CA ARG A 220 3.08 10.30 16.17
C ARG A 220 1.61 10.69 16.06
N ARG A 221 1.19 11.22 14.91
CA ARG A 221 -0.20 11.61 14.63
C ARG A 221 -1.08 10.43 14.15
N GLY A 222 -0.54 9.22 14.12
CA GLY A 222 -1.28 7.99 13.82
C GLY A 222 -1.61 7.81 12.33
N LEU A 223 -0.83 8.43 11.44
CA LEU A 223 -0.91 8.14 10.00
C LEU A 223 -0.28 6.76 9.72
N PRO A 224 -0.74 6.02 8.69
CA PRO A 224 -0.15 4.75 8.28
C PRO A 224 1.36 4.83 8.00
N GLU A 225 2.12 3.82 8.45
CA GLU A 225 3.59 3.74 8.26
C GLU A 225 4.05 3.89 6.80
N PRO A 226 3.33 3.38 5.77
CA PRO A 226 3.71 3.63 4.38
C PRO A 226 3.86 5.11 4.01
N PHE A 227 3.21 6.04 4.73
CA PHE A 227 3.39 7.47 4.47
C PHE A 227 4.70 8.00 5.04
N ALA A 228 5.12 7.51 6.20
CA ALA A 228 6.44 7.83 6.74
C ALA A 228 7.55 7.30 5.81
N GLN A 229 7.41 6.06 5.32
CA GLN A 229 8.33 5.47 4.34
C GLN A 229 8.37 6.25 3.02
N MET A 230 7.22 6.72 2.54
CA MET A 230 7.13 7.56 1.34
C MET A 230 7.98 8.83 1.47
N LEU A 231 7.93 9.48 2.64
CA LEU A 231 8.74 10.67 2.93
C LEU A 231 10.24 10.34 3.00
N LEU A 232 10.60 9.28 3.72
CA LEU A 232 11.99 8.87 3.91
C LEU A 232 12.67 8.45 2.60
N ARG A 233 11.94 7.76 1.72
CA ARG A 233 12.47 7.25 0.44
C ARG A 233 12.36 8.26 -0.71
N GLY A 234 11.48 9.25 -0.62
CA GLY A 234 11.24 10.20 -1.71
C GLY A 234 10.61 9.56 -2.95
N THR A 235 9.71 8.61 -2.74
CA THR A 235 9.03 7.85 -3.80
C THR A 235 7.51 7.92 -3.63
N ASP A 236 6.73 7.34 -4.55
CA ASP A 236 5.28 7.32 -4.44
C ASP A 236 4.75 6.20 -3.53
N LEU A 237 3.52 6.35 -3.03
CA LEU A 237 2.90 5.35 -2.16
C LEU A 237 2.80 3.97 -2.82
N GLY A 238 2.57 3.90 -4.13
CA GLY A 238 2.54 2.64 -4.87
C GLY A 238 3.89 1.94 -4.82
N SER A 239 4.98 2.67 -5.06
CA SER A 239 6.34 2.13 -4.96
C SER A 239 6.70 1.70 -3.53
N VAL A 240 6.32 2.46 -2.49
CA VAL A 240 6.52 2.01 -1.10
C VAL A 240 5.78 0.71 -0.82
N LEU A 241 4.50 0.63 -1.21
CA LEU A 241 3.69 -0.57 -1.02
C LEU A 241 4.21 -1.76 -1.84
N ALA A 242 4.85 -1.49 -2.98
CA ALA A 242 5.43 -2.50 -3.86
C ALA A 242 6.85 -2.92 -3.46
N GLU A 243 7.68 -2.04 -2.88
CA GLU A 243 9.05 -2.37 -2.42
C GLU A 243 9.06 -3.05 -1.06
N ASP A 244 8.04 -2.81 -0.23
CA ASP A 244 7.77 -3.72 0.88
C ASP A 244 7.42 -5.13 0.35
N GLU A 245 7.19 -5.34 -0.96
CA GLU A 245 7.31 -6.62 -1.67
C GLU A 245 8.71 -6.81 -2.31
N PRO A 246 9.49 -7.83 -1.91
CA PRO A 246 10.67 -8.21 -2.68
C PRO A 246 10.25 -8.84 -4.03
N PRO A 247 11.04 -8.66 -5.11
CA PRO A 247 10.73 -9.21 -6.41
C PRO A 247 10.74 -10.74 -6.37
N CYS A 248 9.79 -11.34 -7.08
CA CYS A 248 9.72 -12.79 -7.26
C CYS A 248 10.99 -13.30 -7.95
N GLY A 249 11.92 -13.85 -7.16
CA GLY A 249 13.00 -14.71 -7.66
C GLY A 249 14.44 -14.28 -7.44
N SER A 250 14.75 -13.28 -6.60
CA SER A 250 16.15 -13.00 -6.26
C SER A 250 16.37 -12.85 -4.75
N GLU A 251 16.83 -13.92 -4.11
CA GLU A 251 17.45 -13.86 -2.78
C GLU A 251 18.92 -14.29 -2.89
N ARG A 252 19.82 -13.44 -2.39
CA ARG A 252 21.13 -13.78 -1.81
C ARG A 252 21.22 -12.93 -0.54
N THR A 253 21.65 -13.42 0.63
CA THR A 253 22.65 -14.44 0.93
C THR A 253 22.44 -14.88 2.39
N THR A 254 22.62 -16.18 2.70
CA THR A 254 22.33 -16.90 3.96
C THR A 254 20.85 -16.93 4.39
N ARG A 255 20.05 -17.79 3.75
CA ARG A 255 18.70 -18.15 4.20
C ARG A 255 18.83 -19.12 5.39
N ALA A 256 18.10 -18.88 6.48
CA ALA A 256 17.99 -19.83 7.58
C ALA A 256 17.51 -21.19 7.04
N SER A 257 18.00 -22.29 7.62
CA SER A 257 17.57 -23.63 7.25
C SER A 257 16.09 -23.84 7.55
N ALA A 258 15.43 -24.75 6.83
CA ALA A 258 14.02 -25.06 7.07
C ALA A 258 13.75 -25.48 8.53
N GLY A 259 14.73 -26.14 9.18
CA GLY A 259 14.65 -26.48 10.60
C GLY A 259 14.61 -25.25 11.51
N GLU A 260 15.53 -24.31 11.34
CA GLU A 260 15.57 -23.06 12.12
C GLU A 260 14.29 -22.24 11.94
N LEU A 261 13.77 -22.20 10.71
CA LEU A 261 12.52 -21.52 10.39
C LEU A 261 11.33 -22.17 11.11
N LEU A 262 11.24 -23.49 11.12
CA LEU A 262 10.20 -24.22 11.85
C LEU A 262 10.30 -24.04 13.36
N ASP A 263 11.52 -24.06 13.91
CA ASP A 263 11.75 -23.83 15.34
C ASP A 263 11.29 -22.43 15.75
N SER A 264 11.51 -21.43 14.90
CA SER A 264 11.03 -20.06 15.13
C SER A 264 9.49 -19.99 15.15
N ALA A 265 8.80 -20.74 14.28
CA ALA A 265 7.34 -20.83 14.26
C ALA A 265 6.80 -21.56 15.50
N ARG A 266 7.42 -22.66 15.91
CA ARG A 266 7.05 -23.39 17.13
C ARG A 266 7.23 -22.52 18.38
N LYS A 267 8.33 -21.77 18.45
CA LYS A 267 8.59 -20.83 19.54
C LYS A 267 7.55 -19.72 19.61
N LEU A 268 7.13 -19.16 18.47
CA LEU A 268 6.05 -18.17 18.43
C LEU A 268 4.71 -18.79 18.90
N ALA A 269 4.38 -20.01 18.45
CA ALA A 269 3.18 -20.71 18.88
C ALA A 269 3.16 -20.95 20.40
N GLU A 270 4.31 -21.36 20.97
CA GLU A 270 4.48 -21.53 22.41
C GLU A 270 4.26 -20.23 23.18
N VAL A 271 4.89 -19.13 22.75
CA VAL A 271 4.75 -17.80 23.38
C VAL A 271 3.29 -17.32 23.32
N CYS A 272 2.57 -17.64 22.25
CA CYS A 272 1.17 -17.29 22.10
C CYS A 272 0.19 -18.25 22.82
N GLY A 273 0.69 -19.32 23.45
CA GLY A 273 -0.15 -20.30 24.16
C GLY A 273 -1.03 -21.15 23.23
N ALA A 274 -0.51 -21.50 22.04
CA ALA A 274 -1.24 -22.35 21.09
C ALA A 274 -1.56 -23.73 21.66
N GLU A 275 -2.73 -24.28 21.31
CA GLU A 275 -3.11 -25.64 21.68
C GLU A 275 -2.30 -26.66 20.87
N GLU A 276 -1.32 -27.29 21.54
CA GLU A 276 -0.34 -28.12 20.88
C GLU A 276 -0.93 -29.38 20.22
N GLY A 277 -1.94 -30.01 20.84
CA GLY A 277 -2.58 -31.22 20.32
C GLY A 277 -3.28 -30.97 18.98
N HIS A 278 -4.15 -29.97 18.96
CA HIS A 278 -4.88 -29.56 17.77
C HIS A 278 -3.93 -29.05 16.66
N ALA A 279 -3.01 -28.15 16.99
CA ALA A 279 -2.07 -27.61 16.01
C ALA A 279 -1.22 -28.70 15.34
N ARG A 280 -0.73 -29.69 16.09
CA ARG A 280 0.03 -30.83 15.54
C ARG A 280 -0.82 -31.71 14.61
N GLN A 281 -2.08 -31.94 14.96
CA GLN A 281 -2.98 -32.74 14.14
C GLN A 281 -3.33 -32.02 12.83
N VAL A 282 -3.64 -30.72 12.90
CA VAL A 282 -3.91 -29.89 11.71
C VAL A 282 -2.66 -29.78 10.83
N GLU A 283 -1.48 -29.57 11.42
CA GLU A 283 -0.18 -29.59 10.72
C GLU A 283 -0.01 -30.91 9.93
N ARG A 284 -0.21 -32.05 10.60
CA ARG A 284 -0.08 -33.37 9.95
C ARG A 284 -1.06 -33.53 8.78
N LEU A 285 -2.35 -33.27 9.01
CA LEU A 285 -3.38 -33.44 7.98
C LEU A 285 -3.16 -32.49 6.80
N ALA A 286 -2.79 -31.23 7.04
CA ALA A 286 -2.52 -30.26 5.98
C ALA A 286 -1.33 -30.70 5.10
N LEU A 287 -0.27 -31.23 5.71
CA LEU A 287 0.90 -31.73 4.98
C LEU A 287 0.61 -33.03 4.22
N GLU A 288 -0.16 -33.95 4.80
CA GLU A 288 -0.61 -35.16 4.09
C GLU A 288 -1.48 -34.80 2.89
N LEU A 289 -2.40 -33.83 3.02
CA LEU A 289 -3.18 -33.31 1.91
C LEU A 289 -2.30 -32.68 0.83
N PHE A 290 -1.31 -31.87 1.22
CA PHE A 290 -0.34 -31.28 0.28
C PHE A 290 0.41 -32.37 -0.49
N ASP A 291 0.91 -33.40 0.19
CA ASP A 291 1.68 -34.44 -0.46
C ASP A 291 0.81 -35.30 -1.39
N LEU A 292 -0.44 -35.61 -1.01
CA LEU A 292 -1.41 -36.32 -1.85
C LEU A 292 -1.83 -35.52 -3.09
N LEU A 293 -1.89 -34.19 -2.99
CA LEU A 293 -2.31 -33.29 -4.07
C LEU A 293 -1.16 -32.73 -4.89
N ARG A 294 0.09 -33.13 -4.61
CA ARG A 294 1.28 -32.68 -5.34
C ARG A 294 1.14 -32.83 -6.88
N PRO A 295 0.53 -33.90 -7.43
CA PRO A 295 0.28 -34.02 -8.88
C PRO A 295 -0.74 -33.01 -9.43
N VAL A 296 -1.55 -32.38 -8.57
CA VAL A 296 -2.59 -31.41 -8.93
C VAL A 296 -2.07 -29.98 -8.86
N HIS A 297 -1.43 -29.58 -7.76
CA HIS A 297 -0.97 -28.19 -7.55
C HIS A 297 0.48 -27.94 -8.01
N GLY A 298 1.33 -28.96 -8.08
CA GLY A 298 2.72 -28.83 -8.57
C GLY A 298 3.66 -27.96 -7.72
N LEU A 299 3.28 -27.65 -6.48
CA LEU A 299 4.06 -26.83 -5.54
C LEU A 299 5.21 -27.64 -4.90
N GLY A 300 6.27 -26.94 -4.47
CA GLY A 300 7.50 -27.54 -3.98
C GLY A 300 7.71 -27.43 -2.47
N GLU A 301 8.96 -27.69 -2.05
CA GLU A 301 9.37 -27.66 -0.64
C GLU A 301 9.21 -26.28 0.03
N PRO A 302 9.46 -25.13 -0.62
CA PRO A 302 9.22 -23.82 -0.02
C PRO A 302 7.74 -23.61 0.36
N GLU A 303 6.82 -23.96 -0.52
CA GLU A 303 5.38 -23.84 -0.27
C GLU A 303 4.91 -24.82 0.81
N ARG A 304 5.47 -26.03 0.82
CA ARG A 304 5.22 -27.02 1.87
C ARG A 304 5.65 -26.49 3.24
N LEU A 305 6.80 -25.82 3.33
CA LEU A 305 7.28 -25.17 4.54
C LEU A 305 6.34 -24.03 4.99
N TRP A 306 5.85 -23.20 4.05
CA TRP A 306 4.91 -22.13 4.38
C TRP A 306 3.58 -22.67 4.92
N LEU A 307 3.07 -23.76 4.33
CA LEU A 307 1.88 -24.45 4.84
C LEU A 307 2.12 -25.02 6.25
N GLN A 308 3.28 -25.63 6.49
CA GLN A 308 3.64 -26.17 7.80
C GLN A 308 3.65 -25.06 8.86
N CYS A 309 4.33 -23.93 8.57
CA CYS A 309 4.39 -22.79 9.48
C CYS A 309 3.01 -22.19 9.72
N ALA A 310 2.20 -22.03 8.67
CA ALA A 310 0.85 -21.53 8.81
C ALA A 310 -0.03 -22.45 9.65
N SER A 311 0.15 -23.78 9.52
CA SER A 311 -0.57 -24.77 10.32
C SER A 311 -0.15 -24.73 11.79
N ILE A 312 1.12 -24.50 12.09
CA ILE A 312 1.58 -24.30 13.48
C ILE A 312 0.98 -23.01 14.09
N LEU A 313 0.82 -21.97 13.26
CA LEU A 313 0.50 -20.61 13.71
C LEU A 313 -0.97 -20.20 13.51
N HIS A 314 -1.83 -21.05 12.95
CA HIS A 314 -3.16 -20.62 12.49
C HIS A 314 -4.07 -20.08 13.61
N ASP A 315 -3.91 -20.63 14.82
CA ASP A 315 -4.76 -20.35 15.97
C ASP A 315 -4.10 -19.51 17.08
N ILE A 316 -2.89 -18.99 16.85
CA ILE A 316 -2.18 -18.16 17.87
C ILE A 316 -2.93 -16.89 18.25
N GLY A 317 -3.86 -16.42 17.41
CA GLY A 317 -4.70 -15.25 17.66
C GLY A 317 -5.64 -15.39 18.86
N TRP A 318 -5.85 -16.61 19.38
CA TRP A 318 -6.65 -16.84 20.59
C TRP A 318 -6.08 -16.13 21.83
N ILE A 319 -4.80 -15.77 21.84
CA ILE A 319 -4.17 -14.98 22.92
C ILE A 319 -4.86 -13.62 23.14
N GLU A 320 -5.49 -13.05 22.12
CA GLU A 320 -6.27 -11.79 22.22
C GLU A 320 -7.79 -12.03 22.19
N GLY A 321 -8.23 -13.28 22.34
CA GLY A 321 -9.62 -13.70 22.37
C GLY A 321 -10.16 -14.29 21.05
N GLY A 322 -11.33 -14.94 21.13
CA GLY A 322 -11.89 -15.73 20.02
C GLY A 322 -12.55 -14.95 18.88
N SER A 323 -12.88 -13.67 19.10
CA SER A 323 -13.51 -12.86 18.06
C SER A 323 -12.50 -12.44 17.00
N GLY A 324 -12.57 -13.08 15.83
CA GLY A 324 -11.67 -12.74 14.73
C GLY A 324 -10.24 -13.24 14.88
N HIS A 325 -10.00 -14.29 15.68
CA HIS A 325 -8.66 -14.80 15.98
C HIS A 325 -7.80 -15.04 14.74
N HIS A 326 -8.37 -15.54 13.64
CA HIS A 326 -7.69 -15.70 12.34
C HIS A 326 -7.06 -14.41 11.80
N LYS A 327 -7.68 -13.24 12.04
CA LYS A 327 -7.11 -11.93 11.65
C LYS A 327 -5.97 -11.54 12.60
N THR A 328 -6.12 -11.87 13.88
CA THR A 328 -5.09 -11.66 14.90
C THR A 328 -3.87 -12.53 14.62
N SER A 329 -4.05 -13.82 14.29
CA SER A 329 -2.97 -14.74 13.90
C SER A 329 -2.17 -14.17 12.74
N GLN A 330 -2.84 -13.68 11.68
CA GLN A 330 -2.16 -13.04 10.55
C GLN A 330 -1.27 -11.87 10.99
N ARG A 331 -1.80 -10.96 11.80
CA ARG A 331 -1.04 -9.80 12.29
C ARG A 331 0.15 -10.23 13.14
N LEU A 332 -0.05 -11.19 14.06
CA LEU A 332 1.02 -11.72 14.91
C LEU A 332 2.14 -12.37 14.08
N ILE A 333 1.80 -13.11 13.02
CA ILE A 333 2.79 -13.70 12.11
C ILE A 333 3.58 -12.62 11.35
N GLN A 334 2.91 -11.55 10.92
CA GLN A 334 3.55 -10.48 10.15
C GLN A 334 4.49 -9.62 11.02
N ASP A 335 4.06 -9.30 12.23
CA ASP A 335 4.72 -8.31 13.08
C ASP A 335 5.73 -8.94 14.07
N SER A 336 5.72 -10.27 14.24
CA SER A 336 6.52 -10.92 15.29
C SER A 336 8.03 -10.86 15.00
N PRO A 337 8.84 -10.38 15.96
CA PRO A 337 10.29 -10.44 15.86
C PRO A 337 10.83 -11.88 16.00
N LEU A 338 10.03 -12.82 16.52
CA LEU A 338 10.47 -14.20 16.75
C LEU A 338 10.65 -15.02 15.46
N LEU A 339 10.04 -14.59 14.36
CA LEU A 339 10.18 -15.24 13.05
C LEU A 339 11.42 -14.77 12.29
N GLU A 340 12.50 -14.49 13.03
CA GLU A 340 13.80 -14.09 12.50
C GLU A 340 14.33 -15.20 11.57
N GLY A 341 14.54 -14.86 10.29
CA GLY A 341 14.88 -15.83 9.23
C GLY A 341 13.86 -15.88 8.09
N PHE A 342 12.57 -15.57 8.35
CA PHE A 342 11.59 -15.36 7.29
C PHE A 342 11.67 -13.95 6.73
N SER A 343 11.64 -13.82 5.42
CA SER A 343 11.44 -12.53 4.74
C SER A 343 10.04 -11.98 5.02
N SER A 344 9.87 -10.66 4.88
CA SER A 344 8.55 -10.00 5.01
C SER A 344 7.50 -10.60 4.06
N ARG A 345 7.91 -11.02 2.85
CA ARG A 345 7.06 -11.72 1.89
C ARG A 345 6.56 -13.04 2.45
N GLU A 346 7.45 -13.88 2.97
CA GLU A 346 7.09 -15.19 3.52
C GLU A 346 6.16 -15.03 4.73
N ARG A 347 6.44 -14.08 5.63
CA ARG A 347 5.54 -13.78 6.76
C ARG A 347 4.15 -13.34 6.28
N ARG A 348 4.06 -12.54 5.20
CA ARG A 348 2.76 -12.18 4.59
C ARG A 348 2.04 -13.38 3.99
N ILE A 349 2.74 -14.25 3.27
CA ILE A 349 2.18 -15.49 2.69
C ILE A 349 1.68 -16.41 3.81
N ILE A 350 2.53 -16.74 4.78
CA ILE A 350 2.20 -17.61 5.93
C ILE A 350 1.03 -17.01 6.72
N GLY A 351 1.09 -15.71 7.00
CA GLY A 351 0.02 -14.99 7.71
C GLY A 351 -1.30 -14.99 6.94
N ALA A 352 -1.28 -14.89 5.61
CA ALA A 352 -2.48 -14.96 4.79
C ALA A 352 -3.05 -16.38 4.74
N ILE A 353 -2.21 -17.42 4.62
CA ILE A 353 -2.62 -18.83 4.69
C ILE A 353 -3.32 -19.08 6.03
N ALA A 354 -2.68 -18.68 7.14
CA ALA A 354 -3.24 -18.75 8.48
C ALA A 354 -4.54 -17.95 8.61
N ARG A 355 -4.66 -16.77 8.01
CA ARG A 355 -5.90 -15.97 8.06
C ARG A 355 -7.11 -16.70 7.48
N TYR A 356 -6.89 -17.39 6.36
CA TYR A 356 -7.96 -17.96 5.54
C TYR A 356 -8.36 -19.38 5.94
N HIS A 357 -7.78 -19.94 7.01
CA HIS A 357 -8.22 -21.21 7.60
C HIS A 357 -9.71 -21.18 8.03
N ARG A 358 -10.25 -20.00 8.35
CA ARG A 358 -11.68 -19.80 8.67
C ARG A 358 -12.20 -18.45 8.20
N GLY A 359 -13.51 -18.24 8.33
CA GLY A 359 -14.15 -16.98 7.97
C GLY A 359 -14.28 -16.80 6.46
N SER A 360 -14.12 -15.57 5.96
CA SER A 360 -14.31 -15.25 4.54
C SER A 360 -13.24 -15.89 3.66
N LEU A 361 -13.61 -16.28 2.45
CA LEU A 361 -12.68 -16.75 1.42
C LEU A 361 -11.77 -15.60 0.94
N PRO A 362 -10.57 -15.89 0.39
CA PRO A 362 -9.75 -14.89 -0.27
C PRO A 362 -10.52 -14.17 -1.38
N ARG A 363 -10.53 -12.83 -1.34
CA ARG A 363 -11.18 -11.97 -2.33
C ARG A 363 -10.23 -10.86 -2.73
N GLU A 364 -10.26 -10.43 -3.98
CA GLU A 364 -9.44 -9.29 -4.44
C GLU A 364 -9.72 -7.99 -3.68
N SER A 365 -10.92 -7.84 -3.12
CA SER A 365 -11.28 -6.70 -2.27
C SER A 365 -10.67 -6.75 -0.87
N HIS A 366 -10.04 -7.86 -0.47
CA HIS A 366 -9.30 -7.93 0.78
C HIS A 366 -7.92 -7.30 0.60
N PHE A 367 -7.73 -6.10 1.16
CA PHE A 367 -6.52 -5.30 0.96
C PHE A 367 -5.18 -6.05 1.19
N HIS A 368 -5.06 -6.77 2.31
CA HIS A 368 -3.86 -7.58 2.62
C HIS A 368 -3.58 -8.71 1.60
N TYR A 369 -4.60 -9.11 0.83
CA TYR A 369 -4.49 -10.13 -0.20
C TYR A 369 -4.24 -9.48 -1.57
N GLN A 370 -4.79 -8.29 -1.83
CA GLN A 370 -4.48 -7.48 -3.01
C GLN A 370 -3.01 -7.05 -3.05
N ALA A 371 -2.44 -6.71 -1.89
CA ALA A 371 -1.05 -6.32 -1.69
C ALA A 371 -0.05 -7.50 -1.75
N ILE A 372 -0.47 -8.66 -2.27
CA ILE A 372 0.37 -9.82 -2.54
C ILE A 372 0.36 -10.04 -4.05
N CYS A 373 1.51 -10.23 -4.67
CA CYS A 373 1.61 -10.49 -6.11
C CYS A 373 0.71 -11.65 -6.59
N GLU A 374 0.32 -11.64 -7.87
CA GLU A 374 -0.65 -12.59 -8.42
C GLU A 374 -0.23 -14.07 -8.26
N LYS A 375 1.06 -14.36 -8.46
CA LYS A 375 1.62 -15.70 -8.27
C LYS A 375 1.40 -16.21 -6.85
N ASP A 376 1.72 -15.37 -5.86
CA ASP A 376 1.61 -15.73 -4.45
C ASP A 376 0.16 -15.81 -3.99
N ARG A 377 -0.73 -15.00 -4.56
CA ARG A 377 -2.18 -15.13 -4.33
C ARG A 377 -2.70 -16.50 -4.73
N PHE A 378 -2.24 -17.03 -5.87
CA PHE A 378 -2.60 -18.38 -6.31
C PHE A 378 -2.10 -19.43 -5.31
N THR A 379 -0.82 -19.36 -4.93
CA THR A 379 -0.23 -20.25 -3.91
C THR A 379 -0.97 -20.15 -2.56
N ILE A 380 -1.31 -18.95 -2.09
CA ILE A 380 -2.06 -18.75 -0.84
C ILE A 380 -3.43 -19.41 -0.93
N ARG A 381 -4.15 -19.29 -2.05
CA ARG A 381 -5.45 -19.95 -2.22
C ARG A 381 -5.33 -21.47 -2.12
N GLU A 382 -4.34 -22.05 -2.80
CA GLU A 382 -4.09 -23.49 -2.75
C GLU A 382 -3.77 -23.92 -1.31
N LEU A 383 -2.77 -23.32 -0.69
CA LEU A 383 -2.33 -23.71 0.66
C LEU A 383 -3.38 -23.43 1.73
N ALA A 384 -4.07 -22.28 1.68
CA ALA A 384 -5.15 -21.96 2.61
C ALA A 384 -6.33 -22.93 2.47
N SER A 385 -6.62 -23.43 1.26
CA SER A 385 -7.66 -24.43 1.06
C SER A 385 -7.34 -25.74 1.78
N LEU A 386 -6.06 -26.15 1.77
CA LEU A 386 -5.59 -27.36 2.45
C LEU A 386 -5.65 -27.20 3.97
N LEU A 387 -5.13 -26.07 4.48
CA LEU A 387 -5.18 -25.77 5.92
C LEU A 387 -6.62 -25.68 6.44
N ARG A 388 -7.50 -24.98 5.70
CA ARG A 388 -8.92 -24.83 6.03
C ARG A 388 -9.64 -26.18 6.10
N LEU A 389 -9.34 -27.08 5.15
CA LEU A 389 -9.91 -28.42 5.14
C LEU A 389 -9.36 -29.27 6.31
N ALA A 390 -8.06 -29.24 6.57
CA ALA A 390 -7.40 -29.95 7.67
C ALA A 390 -7.94 -29.51 9.06
N ASP A 391 -8.09 -28.21 9.28
CA ASP A 391 -8.72 -27.63 10.46
C ASP A 391 -10.21 -28.04 10.58
N GLY A 392 -10.92 -28.20 9.45
CA GLY A 392 -12.25 -28.80 9.43
C GLY A 392 -12.29 -30.25 9.94
N MET A 393 -11.28 -31.02 9.54
CA MET A 393 -11.14 -32.45 9.86
C MET A 393 -10.66 -32.73 11.29
N ASP A 394 -10.30 -31.71 12.07
CA ASP A 394 -9.98 -31.82 13.49
C ASP A 394 -10.79 -30.87 14.38
N SER A 395 -12.02 -30.54 13.97
CA SER A 395 -12.86 -29.56 14.69
C SER A 395 -13.23 -29.92 16.14
N SER A 396 -13.16 -31.18 16.56
CA SER A 396 -13.34 -31.57 17.97
C SER A 396 -12.05 -31.52 18.80
N HIS A 397 -10.90 -31.28 18.15
CA HIS A 397 -9.55 -31.38 18.72
C HIS A 397 -9.22 -32.79 19.23
N GLY A 398 -10.01 -33.81 18.85
CA GLY A 398 -9.84 -35.20 19.30
C GLY A 398 -8.81 -36.00 18.50
N ALA A 399 -8.22 -35.43 17.45
CA ALA A 399 -7.29 -36.10 16.54
C ALA A 399 -7.83 -37.43 16.00
N ILE A 400 -9.12 -37.47 15.67
CA ILE A 400 -9.82 -38.73 15.37
C ILE A 400 -9.53 -39.27 13.96
N VAL A 401 -9.18 -38.40 13.02
CA VAL A 401 -8.76 -38.79 11.66
C VAL A 401 -7.34 -39.32 11.73
N ARG A 402 -7.16 -40.62 11.45
CA ARG A 402 -5.87 -41.30 11.56
C ARG A 402 -5.13 -41.37 10.24
N GLU A 403 -5.84 -41.71 9.18
CA GLU A 403 -5.26 -41.85 7.84
C GLU A 403 -6.15 -41.15 6.82
N ILE A 404 -5.54 -40.55 5.81
CA ILE A 404 -6.24 -40.03 4.64
C ILE A 404 -5.70 -40.62 3.34
N GLY A 405 -6.59 -40.82 2.38
CA GLY A 405 -6.26 -41.23 1.02
C GLY A 405 -7.02 -40.38 0.00
N LEU A 406 -6.42 -40.15 -1.16
CA LEU A 406 -7.06 -39.39 -2.24
C LEU A 406 -7.16 -40.27 -3.50
N ARG A 407 -8.35 -40.33 -4.08
CA ARG A 407 -8.59 -40.99 -5.37
C ARG A 407 -9.25 -40.01 -6.33
N LEU A 408 -8.89 -40.13 -7.61
CA LEU A 408 -9.53 -39.37 -8.69
C LEU A 408 -10.64 -40.21 -9.30
N GLU A 409 -11.87 -39.72 -9.25
CA GLU A 409 -13.04 -40.33 -9.89
C GLU A 409 -13.58 -39.40 -10.98
N GLY A 410 -13.06 -39.55 -12.19
CA GLY A 410 -13.40 -38.68 -13.31
C GLY A 410 -12.98 -37.22 -13.05
N SER A 411 -13.97 -36.31 -12.94
CA SER A 411 -13.72 -34.89 -12.61
C SER A 411 -13.74 -34.60 -11.10
N ARG A 412 -14.08 -35.58 -10.26
CA ARG A 412 -14.23 -35.45 -8.81
C ARG A 412 -13.02 -36.00 -8.06
N LEU A 413 -12.76 -35.44 -6.88
CA LEU A 413 -11.78 -35.97 -5.94
C LEU A 413 -12.50 -36.64 -4.78
N LEU A 414 -12.11 -37.88 -4.48
CA LEU A 414 -12.59 -38.63 -3.34
C LEU A 414 -11.51 -38.64 -2.25
N LEU A 415 -11.80 -38.01 -1.12
CA LEU A 415 -10.96 -38.01 0.08
C LEU A 415 -11.50 -39.05 1.06
N GLU A 416 -10.77 -40.14 1.23
CA GLU A 416 -11.08 -41.22 2.18
C GLU A 416 -10.42 -40.90 3.52
N CYS A 417 -11.20 -40.67 4.57
CA CYS A 417 -10.74 -40.41 5.93
C CYS A 417 -11.03 -41.63 6.82
N ARG A 418 -9.99 -42.28 7.34
CA ARG A 418 -10.14 -43.33 8.36
C ARG A 418 -10.15 -42.73 9.75
N VAL A 419 -11.17 -43.08 10.54
CA VAL A 419 -11.40 -42.48 11.86
C VAL A 419 -11.42 -43.51 12.98
N SER A 420 -10.84 -43.15 14.14
CA SER A 420 -10.80 -44.01 15.33
C SER A 420 -12.09 -43.99 16.16
N SER A 421 -13.01 -43.06 15.86
CA SER A 421 -14.28 -42.88 16.56
C SER A 421 -15.30 -42.21 15.62
N PRO A 422 -16.60 -42.20 15.95
CA PRO A 422 -17.60 -41.50 15.16
C PRO A 422 -17.26 -40.01 14.96
N ALA A 423 -17.17 -39.58 13.69
CA ALA A 423 -16.64 -38.30 13.26
C ALA A 423 -17.73 -37.26 12.92
N PHE A 424 -18.68 -37.05 13.83
CA PHE A 424 -19.85 -36.19 13.56
C PHE A 424 -19.46 -34.73 13.33
N CYS A 425 -18.63 -34.16 14.22
CA CYS A 425 -18.19 -32.77 14.15
C CYS A 425 -17.30 -32.53 12.92
N GLU A 426 -16.34 -33.42 12.69
CA GLU A 426 -15.37 -33.36 11.61
C GLU A 426 -16.07 -33.47 10.25
N ARG A 427 -17.06 -34.36 10.12
CA ARG A 427 -17.85 -34.49 8.90
C ARG A 427 -18.59 -33.20 8.58
N GLU A 428 -19.28 -32.60 9.56
CA GLU A 428 -20.02 -31.35 9.34
C GLU A 428 -19.08 -30.18 9.03
N SER A 429 -17.98 -30.07 9.77
CA SER A 429 -17.02 -28.97 9.66
C SER A 429 -16.23 -29.04 8.35
N ALA A 430 -15.70 -30.21 7.98
CA ALA A 430 -14.98 -30.42 6.74
C ALA A 430 -15.88 -30.19 5.51
N GLU A 431 -17.15 -30.61 5.56
CA GLU A 431 -18.10 -30.36 4.47
C GLU A 431 -18.36 -28.87 4.25
N LYS A 432 -18.41 -28.06 5.32
CA LYS A 432 -18.51 -26.60 5.21
C LYS A 432 -17.21 -25.96 4.72
N LYS A 433 -16.05 -26.50 5.11
CA LYS A 433 -14.72 -25.92 4.87
C LYS A 433 -14.07 -26.37 3.55
N LYS A 434 -14.68 -27.29 2.80
CA LYS A 434 -14.23 -27.63 1.43
C LYS A 434 -14.52 -26.53 0.40
N ASP A 435 -15.26 -25.48 0.77
CA ASP A 435 -15.66 -24.37 -0.09
C ASP A 435 -14.49 -23.72 -0.85
N LEU A 436 -13.39 -23.42 -0.16
CA LEU A 436 -12.20 -22.84 -0.77
C LEU A 436 -11.47 -23.85 -1.67
N PHE A 437 -11.50 -25.12 -1.30
CA PHE A 437 -10.85 -26.18 -2.06
C PHE A 437 -11.50 -26.36 -3.42
N GLU A 438 -12.82 -26.53 -3.46
CA GLU A 438 -13.57 -26.74 -4.70
C GLU A 438 -13.46 -25.52 -5.62
N LEU A 439 -13.49 -24.31 -5.04
CA LEU A 439 -13.29 -23.06 -5.77
C LEU A 439 -11.87 -22.94 -6.36
N THR A 440 -10.85 -23.44 -5.66
CA THR A 440 -9.44 -23.28 -6.06
C THR A 440 -9.05 -24.30 -7.11
N PHE A 441 -9.43 -25.57 -6.93
CA PHE A 441 -9.07 -26.64 -7.85
C PHE A 441 -10.09 -26.85 -8.97
N GLY A 442 -11.27 -26.21 -8.88
CA GLY A 442 -12.35 -26.39 -9.87
C GLY A 442 -12.87 -27.81 -9.93
N ARG A 443 -12.78 -28.56 -8.82
CA ARG A 443 -13.14 -29.97 -8.70
C ARG A 443 -14.04 -30.16 -7.49
N GLU A 444 -15.09 -30.94 -7.66
CA GLU A 444 -15.93 -31.38 -6.54
C GLU A 444 -15.12 -32.30 -5.62
N LEU A 445 -15.17 -32.04 -4.31
CA LEU A 445 -14.51 -32.85 -3.29
C LEU A 445 -15.57 -33.61 -2.50
N LYS A 446 -15.52 -34.94 -2.59
CA LYS A 446 -16.35 -35.85 -1.80
C LYS A 446 -15.51 -36.43 -0.66
N ILE A 447 -15.98 -36.28 0.58
CA ILE A 447 -15.28 -36.79 1.76
C ILE A 447 -16.00 -38.03 2.28
N GLU A 448 -15.32 -39.17 2.24
CA GLU A 448 -15.81 -40.44 2.76
C GLU A 448 -15.16 -40.76 4.10
N TRP A 449 -15.98 -41.21 5.06
CA TRP A 449 -15.57 -41.42 6.44
C TRP A 449 -15.68 -42.91 6.74
N ILE A 450 -14.54 -43.55 6.94
CA ILE A 450 -14.41 -45.00 7.14
C ILE A 450 -14.07 -45.23 8.60
N GLN A 451 -14.95 -45.91 9.33
CA GLN A 451 -14.65 -46.28 10.71
C GLN A 451 -13.65 -47.45 10.69
N ALA A 452 -12.51 -47.24 11.37
CA ALA A 452 -11.45 -48.24 11.48
C ALA A 452 -11.87 -49.45 12.32
#